data_AF-A0A6A6H8U8-F1
#
_entry.id   AF-A0A6A6H8U8-F1
#
_cell.length_a   1.000
_cell.length_b   1.000
_cell.length_c   1.000
_cell.angle_alpha   90.00
_cell.angle_beta   90.00
_cell.angle_gamma   90.00
#
_symmetry.space_group_name_H-M   'P 1'
#
loop_
_entity.id
_entity.type
_entity.pdbx_description
1 polymer ?
#
loop_
_entity_poly.entity_id
_entity_poly.type
_entity_poly.pdbx_seq_one_letter_code
_entity_poly.pdbx_strand_id
1 'polypeptide(L)'
;MDGTILRKLAVPAVLSLIAFLAYSSQLLFLQLEPGPLDRRQSLIFNALVGCLLICYMRACRTDPGRVPEGWQPRVKTSKQADDNKHESTRETPKSIPQRWCRKCEAPKPPRAHHCRLCQRCILKMDHHCPWTLNCVSHRVFPHFIRFLFYAVAAMTCLGYFLYLRAALIFQSRNLPSYLGPSVLQLTHLFLLLLTTFLTWTALTILLLRTAYSLFTNTTTIESWELERHATLLHRARHFGGVLDGPDGQRIPIRKQEFPYDIGIWRNCVQGMGAANPLAWFWPFAASPSVESGLEFEVNGFESEDAVWPPPDPDRMARGWPRPWEEGRSAFVHGDEGVDVEAFRRRQEQDIKRWRRDGEGVVRRKPFVERLEASVRWEQDGDGDGEEGEQSEDSDEDEVERRPVAVNVRGEESWKNSEGESLADFGLDEDAEFYDEEDIPLSVLLQRKRLQKAE
;
A
#
# COMPACT_ATOMS: atom_id res chain seq x y z
N MET A 1 -17.18 -20.16 2.28
CA MET A 1 -17.65 -19.15 3.24
C MET A 1 -17.35 -17.79 2.65
N ASP A 2 -18.38 -16.98 2.38
CA ASP A 2 -18.21 -15.68 1.74
C ASP A 2 -17.29 -14.78 2.57
N GLY A 3 -16.26 -14.22 1.93
CA GLY A 3 -15.26 -13.38 2.59
C GLY A 3 -15.83 -12.16 3.33
N THR A 4 -17.08 -11.79 3.05
CA THR A 4 -17.86 -10.77 3.75
C THR A 4 -18.26 -11.16 5.18
N ILE A 5 -18.56 -12.44 5.45
CA ILE A 5 -18.92 -12.89 6.81
C ILE A 5 -17.68 -12.91 7.69
N LEU A 6 -16.57 -13.46 7.19
CA LEU A 6 -15.30 -13.54 7.93
C LEU A 6 -14.80 -12.14 8.32
N ARG A 7 -14.92 -11.15 7.43
CA ARG A 7 -14.61 -9.74 7.71
C ARG A 7 -15.48 -9.19 8.84
N LYS A 8 -16.80 -9.39 8.80
CA LYS A 8 -17.72 -8.91 9.85
C LYS A 8 -17.44 -9.49 11.25
N LEU A 9 -16.80 -10.66 11.32
CA LEU A 9 -16.46 -11.33 12.58
C LEU A 9 -15.10 -10.91 13.16
N ALA A 10 -14.25 -10.19 12.42
CA ALA A 10 -12.90 -9.85 12.88
C ALA A 10 -12.89 -9.04 14.19
N VAL A 11 -13.67 -7.96 14.27
CA VAL A 11 -13.76 -7.13 15.48
C VAL A 11 -14.38 -7.89 16.67
N PRO A 12 -15.52 -8.58 16.52
CA PRO A 12 -16.03 -9.47 17.56
C PRO A 12 -15.03 -10.54 18.03
N ALA A 13 -14.25 -11.13 17.12
CA ALA A 13 -13.24 -12.13 17.45
C ALA A 13 -12.11 -11.54 18.29
N VAL A 14 -11.59 -10.35 17.94
CA VAL A 14 -10.57 -9.66 18.74
C VAL A 14 -11.11 -9.30 20.13
N LEU A 15 -12.34 -8.78 20.22
CA LEU A 15 -12.97 -8.48 21.52
C LEU A 15 -13.18 -9.73 22.36
N SER A 16 -13.58 -10.85 21.74
CA SER A 16 -13.75 -12.13 22.42
C SER A 16 -12.41 -12.68 22.91
N LEU A 17 -11.35 -12.53 22.13
CA LEU A 17 -9.99 -12.89 22.52
C LEU A 17 -9.49 -12.07 23.72
N ILE A 18 -9.68 -10.75 23.69
CA ILE A 18 -9.35 -9.86 24.82
C ILE A 18 -10.14 -10.28 26.06
N ALA A 19 -11.44 -10.53 25.92
CA ALA A 19 -12.30 -10.94 27.03
C ALA A 19 -11.89 -12.30 27.61
N PHE A 20 -11.59 -13.28 26.76
CA PHE A 20 -11.05 -14.58 27.19
C PHE A 20 -9.77 -14.39 28.00
N LEU A 21 -8.75 -13.75 27.42
CA LEU A 21 -7.45 -13.58 28.07
C LEU A 21 -7.52 -12.76 29.35
N ALA A 22 -8.37 -11.72 29.42
CA ALA A 22 -8.47 -10.85 30.58
C ALA A 22 -9.34 -11.41 31.70
N TYR A 23 -10.50 -11.98 31.39
CA TYR A 23 -11.46 -12.40 32.42
C TYR A 23 -11.32 -13.87 32.79
N SER A 24 -11.09 -14.78 31.83
CA SER A 24 -10.97 -16.21 32.14
C SER A 24 -9.70 -16.49 32.96
N SER A 25 -8.61 -15.75 32.71
CA SER A 25 -7.38 -15.82 33.52
C SER A 25 -7.64 -15.40 34.97
N GLN A 26 -8.34 -14.29 35.21
CA GLN A 26 -8.67 -13.84 36.56
C GLN A 26 -9.57 -14.84 37.30
N LEU A 27 -10.50 -15.50 36.60
CA LEU A 27 -11.30 -16.59 37.18
C LEU A 27 -10.43 -17.81 37.54
N LEU A 28 -9.49 -18.18 36.68
CA LEU A 28 -8.54 -19.26 36.95
C LEU A 28 -7.64 -18.94 38.15
N PHE A 29 -7.25 -17.68 38.31
CA PHE A 29 -6.39 -17.23 39.40
C PHE A 29 -7.05 -17.35 40.78
N LEU A 30 -8.38 -17.37 40.86
CA LEU A 30 -9.10 -17.67 42.10
C LEU A 30 -8.92 -19.12 42.56
N GLN A 31 -8.49 -20.01 41.66
CA GLN A 31 -8.47 -21.45 41.89
C GLN A 31 -7.05 -22.05 41.90
N LEU A 32 -6.02 -21.27 41.59
CA LEU A 32 -4.62 -21.71 41.50
C LEU A 32 -3.71 -20.89 42.41
N GLU A 33 -2.75 -21.55 43.06
CA GLU A 33 -1.68 -20.89 43.81
C GLU A 33 -0.85 -19.95 42.90
N PRO A 34 -0.42 -18.75 43.38
CA PRO A 34 -0.42 -18.31 44.78
C PRO A 34 -1.77 -17.71 45.26
N GLY A 35 -2.83 -17.86 44.47
CA GLY A 35 -4.15 -17.29 44.74
C GLY A 35 -4.48 -16.13 43.80
N PRO A 36 -5.53 -15.35 44.09
CA PRO A 36 -5.94 -14.22 43.25
C PRO A 36 -4.87 -13.11 43.21
N LEU A 37 -4.97 -12.26 42.19
CA LEU A 37 -4.17 -11.04 42.13
C LEU A 37 -4.49 -10.15 43.33
N ASP A 38 -3.46 -9.52 43.89
CA ASP A 38 -3.65 -8.51 44.91
C ASP A 38 -4.40 -7.29 44.32
N ARG A 39 -4.91 -6.40 45.18
CA ARG A 39 -5.68 -5.23 44.75
C ARG A 39 -4.89 -4.34 43.78
N ARG A 40 -3.58 -4.17 43.98
CA ARG A 40 -2.75 -3.31 43.13
C ARG A 40 -2.50 -3.95 41.77
N GLN A 41 -2.14 -5.22 41.74
CA GLN A 41 -1.96 -6.05 40.55
C GLN A 41 -3.24 -6.08 39.73
N SER A 42 -4.39 -6.31 40.37
CA SER A 42 -5.69 -6.29 39.71
C SER A 42 -6.01 -4.91 39.13
N LEU A 43 -5.76 -3.81 39.87
CA LEU A 43 -5.96 -2.45 39.36
C LEU A 43 -5.06 -2.16 38.16
N ILE A 44 -3.77 -2.51 38.22
CA ILE A 44 -2.82 -2.29 37.12
C ILE A 44 -3.24 -3.10 35.89
N PHE A 45 -3.52 -4.39 36.07
CA PHE A 45 -3.90 -5.27 34.97
C PHE A 45 -5.19 -4.81 34.29
N ASN A 46 -6.23 -4.53 35.08
CA ASN A 46 -7.51 -4.06 34.52
C ASN A 46 -7.41 -2.64 33.95
N ALA A 47 -6.53 -1.77 34.46
CA ALA A 47 -6.24 -0.48 33.83
C ALA A 47 -5.58 -0.65 32.46
N LEU A 48 -4.61 -1.57 32.33
CA LEU A 48 -3.99 -1.90 31.03
C LEU A 48 -5.03 -2.46 30.05
N VAL A 49 -5.89 -3.38 30.49
CA VAL A 49 -7.00 -3.93 29.67
C VAL A 49 -7.99 -2.83 29.28
N GLY A 50 -8.32 -1.91 30.18
CA GLY A 50 -9.16 -0.76 29.90
C GLY A 50 -8.54 0.15 28.83
N CYS A 51 -7.25 0.49 28.97
CA CYS A 51 -6.53 1.27 27.98
C CYS A 51 -6.46 0.57 26.62
N LEU A 52 -6.19 -0.74 26.61
CA LEU A 52 -6.22 -1.59 25.43
C LEU A 52 -7.57 -1.50 24.71
N LEU A 53 -8.68 -1.73 25.43
CA LEU A 53 -10.04 -1.68 24.86
C LEU A 53 -10.36 -0.29 24.31
N ILE A 54 -10.01 0.78 25.03
CA ILE A 54 -10.23 2.16 24.57
C ILE A 54 -9.45 2.40 23.26
N CYS A 55 -8.15 2.08 23.22
CA CYS A 55 -7.32 2.31 22.05
C CYS A 55 -7.77 1.46 20.85
N TYR A 56 -8.11 0.19 21.08
CA TYR A 56 -8.65 -0.70 20.04
C TYR A 56 -9.96 -0.13 19.47
N MET A 57 -10.88 0.29 20.34
CA MET A 57 -12.17 0.85 19.91
C MET A 57 -12.00 2.17 19.16
N ARG A 58 -11.00 2.98 19.53
CA ARG A 58 -10.63 4.19 18.77
C ARG A 58 -10.03 3.83 17.41
N ALA A 59 -9.19 2.81 17.32
CA ALA A 59 -8.65 2.34 16.04
C ALA A 59 -9.76 1.85 15.10
N CYS A 60 -10.78 1.15 15.62
CA CYS A 60 -11.91 0.69 14.82
C CYS A 60 -12.91 1.79 14.42
N ARG A 61 -13.18 2.77 15.30
CA ARG A 61 -14.29 3.73 15.12
C ARG A 61 -13.87 5.13 14.68
N THR A 62 -12.60 5.49 14.77
CA THR A 62 -12.15 6.81 14.32
C THR A 62 -12.23 6.87 12.80
N ASP A 63 -12.90 7.88 12.25
CA ASP A 63 -12.90 8.10 10.81
C ASP A 63 -11.44 8.30 10.33
N PRO A 64 -10.94 7.44 9.41
CA PRO A 64 -9.59 7.53 8.86
C PRO A 64 -9.33 8.82 8.08
N GLY A 65 -10.37 9.61 7.80
CA GLY A 65 -10.28 10.85 7.08
C GLY A 65 -10.53 10.65 5.59
N ARG A 66 -10.77 11.78 4.92
CA ARG A 66 -10.96 11.89 3.47
C ARG A 66 -10.26 13.15 2.99
N VAL A 67 -9.91 13.17 1.71
CA VAL A 67 -9.51 14.41 1.04
C VAL A 67 -10.71 15.38 1.05
N PRO A 68 -10.55 16.64 1.49
CA PRO A 68 -11.60 17.65 1.44
C PRO A 68 -12.10 17.90 0.01
N GLU A 69 -13.39 18.19 -0.13
CA GLU A 69 -13.97 18.56 -1.43
C GLU A 69 -13.35 19.85 -1.95
N GLY A 70 -12.98 19.85 -3.24
CA GLY A 70 -12.35 21.01 -3.87
C GLY A 70 -10.91 21.29 -3.43
N TRP A 71 -10.26 20.38 -2.69
CA TRP A 71 -8.83 20.51 -2.40
C TRP A 71 -8.05 20.64 -3.70
N GLN A 72 -7.17 21.64 -3.76
CA GLN A 72 -6.22 21.83 -4.84
C GLN A 72 -4.82 21.97 -4.25
N PRO A 73 -3.78 21.48 -4.95
CA PRO A 73 -2.42 21.63 -4.52
C PRO A 73 -2.08 23.11 -4.50
N ARG A 74 -1.28 23.52 -3.52
CA ARG A 74 -0.71 24.86 -3.55
C ARG A 74 0.26 24.94 -4.72
N VAL A 75 -0.09 25.73 -5.73
CA VAL A 75 0.88 26.18 -6.73
C VAL A 75 1.84 27.10 -5.99
N LYS A 76 3.09 26.66 -5.78
CA LYS A 76 4.15 27.55 -5.34
C LYS A 76 4.40 28.56 -6.47
N THR A 77 3.68 29.67 -6.49
CA THR A 77 4.08 30.82 -7.31
C THR A 77 5.40 31.32 -6.74
N SER A 78 6.46 31.30 -7.53
CA SER A 78 7.73 31.98 -7.26
C SER A 78 7.49 33.48 -7.08
N LYS A 79 7.05 33.87 -5.89
CA LYS A 79 6.97 35.27 -5.42
C LYS A 79 7.72 35.40 -4.11
N GLN A 80 9.00 35.07 -4.15
CA GLN A 80 10.03 35.78 -3.40
C GLN A 80 11.13 36.07 -4.42
N ALA A 81 10.90 37.15 -5.16
CA ALA A 81 11.95 37.79 -5.94
C ALA A 81 12.98 38.32 -4.93
N ASP A 82 14.13 37.67 -4.87
CA ASP A 82 15.35 38.40 -4.59
C ASP A 82 15.55 39.38 -5.75
N ASP A 83 15.67 40.66 -5.42
CA ASP A 83 16.00 41.73 -6.36
C ASP A 83 17.38 41.45 -6.98
N ASN A 84 17.41 40.74 -8.11
CA ASN A 84 18.50 40.89 -9.05
C ASN A 84 18.01 40.65 -10.48
N LYS A 85 18.00 41.75 -11.23
CA LYS A 85 17.77 41.79 -12.68
C LYS A 85 18.81 40.91 -13.38
N HIS A 86 18.36 39.81 -13.99
CA HIS A 86 18.88 39.42 -15.30
C HIS A 86 17.76 38.79 -16.14
N GLU A 87 17.71 39.28 -17.36
CA GLU A 87 16.69 39.07 -18.38
C GLU A 87 16.87 37.72 -19.10
N SER A 88 15.77 37.20 -19.65
CA SER A 88 15.68 36.09 -20.63
C SER A 88 15.69 34.64 -20.12
N THR A 89 14.51 34.14 -19.75
CA THR A 89 13.76 33.09 -20.49
C THR A 89 12.35 32.98 -19.89
N ARG A 90 11.30 32.97 -20.73
CA ARG A 90 9.93 32.63 -20.30
C ARG A 90 9.85 31.13 -20.06
N GLU A 91 10.40 30.66 -18.95
CA GLU A 91 10.12 29.31 -18.46
C GLU A 91 8.73 29.33 -17.82
N THR A 92 7.77 28.67 -18.46
CA THR A 92 6.51 28.32 -17.83
C THR A 92 6.82 27.61 -16.51
N PRO A 93 6.21 27.99 -15.37
CA PRO A 93 6.44 27.29 -14.11
C PRO A 93 6.10 25.82 -14.36
N LYS A 94 7.12 24.95 -14.29
CA LYS A 94 6.94 23.51 -14.43
C LYS A 94 5.99 23.09 -13.30
N SER A 95 4.75 22.74 -13.65
CA SER A 95 3.83 22.16 -12.69
C SER A 95 4.44 20.86 -12.20
N ILE A 96 4.61 20.74 -10.87
CA ILE A 96 5.01 19.47 -10.26
C ILE A 96 3.95 18.44 -10.66
N PRO A 97 4.33 17.31 -11.31
CA PRO A 97 3.41 16.28 -11.74
C PRO A 97 2.42 15.90 -10.63
N GLN A 98 1.16 16.24 -10.86
CA GLN A 98 0.14 16.12 -9.83
C GLN A 98 -0.52 14.74 -9.85
N ARG A 99 -0.40 13.98 -8.76
CA ARG A 99 -1.10 12.69 -8.62
C ARG A 99 -2.62 12.88 -8.64
N TRP A 100 -3.30 12.06 -9.43
CA TRP A 100 -4.75 12.10 -9.61
C TRP A 100 -5.38 10.77 -9.17
N CYS A 101 -6.63 10.81 -8.70
CA CYS A 101 -7.45 9.62 -8.48
C CYS A 101 -8.57 9.56 -9.51
N ARG A 102 -8.58 8.54 -10.36
CA ARG A 102 -9.66 8.35 -11.36
C ARG A 102 -11.00 8.02 -10.70
N LYS A 103 -11.00 7.17 -9.67
CA LYS A 103 -12.23 6.75 -8.97
C LYS A 103 -12.89 7.87 -8.16
N CYS A 104 -12.08 8.75 -7.57
CA CYS A 104 -12.58 9.92 -6.83
C CYS A 104 -12.71 11.17 -7.70
N GLU A 105 -12.23 11.13 -8.94
CA GLU A 105 -12.09 12.29 -9.85
C GLU A 105 -11.53 13.54 -9.16
N ALA A 106 -10.50 13.33 -8.35
CA ALA A 106 -9.95 14.36 -7.48
C ALA A 106 -8.42 14.30 -7.43
N PRO A 107 -7.77 15.45 -7.22
CA PRO A 107 -6.33 15.48 -7.01
C PRO A 107 -5.96 14.84 -5.66
N LYS A 108 -4.86 14.09 -5.64
CA LYS A 108 -4.38 13.42 -4.43
C LYS A 108 -3.37 14.30 -3.69
N PRO A 109 -3.60 14.57 -2.39
CA PRO A 109 -2.56 15.10 -1.53
C PRO A 109 -1.34 14.18 -1.47
N PRO A 110 -0.16 14.71 -1.10
CA PRO A 110 1.01 13.89 -0.82
C PRO A 110 0.67 12.74 0.15
N ARG A 111 1.19 11.54 -0.14
CA ARG A 111 1.02 10.32 0.69
C ARG A 111 -0.43 9.82 0.80
N ALA A 112 -1.37 10.40 0.05
CA ALA A 112 -2.75 9.94 0.02
C ALA A 112 -2.96 8.83 -1.02
N HIS A 113 -3.70 7.79 -0.64
CA HIS A 113 -3.97 6.65 -1.50
C HIS A 113 -5.46 6.28 -1.51
N HIS A 114 -5.95 5.71 -2.61
CA HIS A 114 -7.34 5.25 -2.71
C HIS A 114 -7.44 3.87 -2.07
N CYS A 115 -8.32 3.72 -1.08
CA CYS A 115 -8.58 2.42 -0.49
C CYS A 115 -9.82 1.77 -1.13
N ARG A 116 -9.66 0.60 -1.74
CA ARG A 116 -10.76 -0.17 -2.35
C ARG A 116 -11.81 -0.66 -1.35
N LEU A 117 -11.48 -0.73 -0.06
CA LEU A 117 -12.42 -1.15 0.99
C LEU A 117 -13.13 0.05 1.61
N CYS A 118 -12.41 1.14 1.83
CA CYS A 118 -12.99 2.40 2.32
C CYS A 118 -13.68 3.21 1.19
N GLN A 119 -13.46 2.86 -0.09
CA GLN A 119 -14.03 3.48 -1.31
C GLN A 119 -13.82 5.00 -1.39
N ARG A 120 -12.65 5.46 -0.96
CA ARG A 120 -12.24 6.88 -0.98
C ARG A 120 -10.73 7.03 -0.84
N CYS A 121 -10.22 8.21 -1.15
CA CYS A 121 -8.83 8.57 -0.86
C CYS A 121 -8.63 8.86 0.64
N ILE A 122 -7.66 8.16 1.23
CA ILE A 122 -7.28 8.23 2.64
C ILE A 122 -5.94 8.97 2.75
N LEU A 123 -5.86 9.97 3.64
CA LEU A 123 -4.65 10.76 3.88
C LEU A 123 -3.60 9.94 4.63
N LYS A 124 -2.33 9.99 4.16
CA LYS A 124 -1.21 9.18 4.70
C LYS A 124 -1.66 7.75 4.99
N MET A 125 -2.22 7.11 3.98
CA MET A 125 -2.73 5.75 4.11
C MET A 125 -1.58 4.81 4.41
N ASP A 126 -1.73 3.99 5.44
CA ASP A 126 -0.75 2.96 5.78
C ASP A 126 -1.20 1.62 5.23
N HIS A 127 -2.35 1.13 5.69
CA HIS A 127 -3.01 -0.08 5.17
C HIS A 127 -4.47 -0.12 5.63
N HIS A 128 -5.29 -0.95 4.98
CA HIS A 128 -6.60 -1.33 5.52
C HIS A 128 -6.46 -2.56 6.40
N CYS A 129 -6.70 -2.40 7.70
CA CYS A 129 -6.49 -3.46 8.67
C CYS A 129 -7.76 -4.31 8.83
N PRO A 130 -7.76 -5.61 8.46
CA PRO A 130 -8.95 -6.46 8.60
C PRO A 130 -9.36 -6.66 10.06
N TRP A 131 -8.42 -6.59 11.00
CA TRP A 131 -8.66 -6.78 12.44
C TRP A 131 -9.31 -5.57 13.13
N THR A 132 -9.28 -4.39 12.50
CA THR A 132 -9.98 -3.19 12.97
C THR A 132 -11.18 -2.83 12.11
N LEU A 133 -11.30 -3.46 10.93
CA LEU A 133 -12.25 -3.09 9.87
C LEU A 133 -12.19 -1.61 9.52
N ASN A 134 -10.99 -1.05 9.58
CA ASN A 134 -10.75 0.36 9.35
C ASN A 134 -9.40 0.58 8.64
N CYS A 135 -9.31 1.71 7.94
CA CYS A 135 -8.07 2.17 7.33
C CYS A 135 -7.14 2.74 8.43
N VAL A 136 -5.92 2.22 8.57
CA VAL A 136 -4.85 2.87 9.34
C VAL A 136 -4.31 4.00 8.47
N SER A 137 -4.39 5.22 9.00
CA SER A 137 -4.17 6.47 8.25
C SER A 137 -3.56 7.55 9.15
N HIS A 138 -3.31 8.74 8.62
CA HIS A 138 -2.88 9.92 9.39
C HIS A 138 -3.64 10.09 10.73
N ARG A 139 -4.97 9.92 10.71
CA ARG A 139 -5.83 10.16 11.87
C ARG A 139 -5.91 8.97 12.84
N VAL A 140 -5.74 7.76 12.31
CA VAL A 140 -5.97 6.50 13.03
C VAL A 140 -4.67 5.91 13.55
N PHE A 141 -3.55 6.16 12.87
CA PHE A 141 -2.22 5.63 13.20
C PHE A 141 -1.81 5.83 14.66
N PRO A 142 -2.00 7.01 15.29
CA PRO A 142 -1.70 7.18 16.72
C PRO A 142 -2.52 6.24 17.62
N HIS A 143 -3.77 5.92 17.26
CA HIS A 143 -4.62 5.01 18.05
C HIS A 143 -4.21 3.56 17.83
N PHE A 144 -3.82 3.21 16.61
CA PHE A 144 -3.33 1.88 16.25
C PHE A 144 -2.05 1.53 17.01
N ILE A 145 -1.05 2.42 17.03
CA ILE A 145 0.20 2.16 17.77
C ILE A 145 -0.02 2.11 19.29
N ARG A 146 -0.91 2.94 19.86
CA ARG A 146 -1.30 2.85 21.28
C ARG A 146 -2.01 1.54 21.58
N PHE A 147 -2.89 1.09 20.69
CA PHE A 147 -3.53 -0.22 20.80
C PHE A 147 -2.49 -1.33 20.89
N LEU A 148 -1.50 -1.37 19.98
CA LEU A 148 -0.44 -2.37 20.01
C LEU A 148 0.39 -2.29 21.29
N PHE A 149 0.76 -1.08 21.73
CA PHE A 149 1.50 -0.87 22.96
C PHE A 149 0.77 -1.43 24.18
N TYR A 150 -0.50 -1.04 24.36
CA TYR A 150 -1.30 -1.52 25.50
C TYR A 150 -1.62 -3.01 25.41
N ALA A 151 -1.77 -3.56 24.21
CA ALA A 151 -1.91 -5.00 24.01
C ALA A 151 -0.65 -5.73 24.50
N VAL A 152 0.52 -5.34 24.02
CA VAL A 152 1.80 -5.96 24.44
C VAL A 152 2.02 -5.79 25.94
N ALA A 153 1.74 -4.61 26.51
CA ALA A 153 1.88 -4.37 27.94
C ALA A 153 0.93 -5.24 28.79
N ALA A 154 -0.36 -5.30 28.42
CA ALA A 154 -1.34 -6.15 29.11
C ALA A 154 -0.96 -7.64 29.01
N MET A 155 -0.52 -8.09 27.82
CA MET A 155 -0.10 -9.48 27.60
C MET A 155 1.20 -9.84 28.31
N THR A 156 2.13 -8.90 28.42
CA THR A 156 3.36 -9.09 29.23
C THR A 156 3.01 -9.25 30.70
N CYS A 157 2.11 -8.41 31.21
CA CYS A 157 1.61 -8.50 32.58
C CYS A 157 0.89 -9.83 32.84
N LEU A 158 -0.01 -10.23 31.94
CA LEU A 158 -0.69 -11.52 32.01
C LEU A 158 0.30 -12.70 31.95
N GLY A 159 1.25 -12.66 31.02
CA GLY A 159 2.27 -13.69 30.84
C GLY A 159 3.11 -13.88 32.10
N TYR A 160 3.47 -12.79 32.79
CA TYR A 160 4.14 -12.87 34.09
C TYR A 160 3.29 -13.61 35.14
N PHE A 161 2.00 -13.27 35.26
CA PHE A 161 1.11 -13.94 36.23
C PHE A 161 0.85 -15.41 35.89
N LEU A 162 0.76 -15.76 34.60
CA LEU A 162 0.65 -17.15 34.16
C LEU A 162 1.95 -17.92 34.42
N TYR A 163 3.10 -17.31 34.19
CA TYR A 163 4.41 -17.90 34.46
C TYR A 163 4.58 -18.26 35.94
N LEU A 164 4.21 -17.38 36.87
CA LEU A 164 4.29 -17.67 38.31
C LEU A 164 3.51 -18.93 38.68
N ARG A 165 2.29 -19.08 38.16
CA ARG A 165 1.44 -20.26 38.38
C ARG A 165 2.04 -21.52 37.77
N ALA A 166 2.50 -21.44 36.53
CA ALA A 166 3.17 -22.55 35.86
C ALA A 166 4.44 -22.99 36.60
N ALA A 167 5.23 -22.04 37.09
CA ALA A 167 6.45 -22.30 37.84
C ALA A 167 6.17 -23.03 39.17
N LEU A 168 5.16 -22.59 39.93
CA LEU A 168 4.74 -23.27 41.16
C LEU A 168 4.28 -24.71 40.89
N ILE A 169 3.40 -24.90 39.89
CA ILE A 169 2.92 -26.23 39.51
C ILE A 169 4.08 -27.13 39.10
N PHE A 170 5.04 -26.59 38.34
CA PHE A 170 6.22 -27.33 37.90
C PHE A 170 7.17 -27.68 39.05
N GLN A 171 7.30 -26.82 40.06
CA GLN A 171 8.05 -27.12 41.29
C GLN A 171 7.38 -28.24 42.08
N SER A 172 6.04 -28.24 42.13
CA SER A 172 5.24 -29.29 42.79
C SER A 172 4.99 -30.55 41.95
N ARG A 173 5.68 -30.74 40.81
CA ARG A 173 5.37 -31.81 39.85
C ARG A 173 5.47 -33.25 40.39
N ASN A 174 6.17 -33.44 41.50
CA ASN A 174 6.34 -34.76 42.13
C ASN A 174 5.28 -35.04 43.22
N LEU A 175 4.39 -34.09 43.52
CA LEU A 175 3.30 -34.33 44.46
C LEU A 175 2.27 -35.28 43.85
N PRO A 176 1.60 -36.11 44.68
CA PRO A 176 0.47 -36.92 44.25
C PRO A 176 -0.61 -36.07 43.57
N SER A 177 -1.17 -36.59 42.47
CA SER A 177 -2.11 -35.85 41.61
C SER A 177 -3.37 -35.34 42.31
N TYR A 178 -3.80 -35.97 43.40
CA TYR A 178 -4.95 -35.54 44.19
C TYR A 178 -4.69 -34.28 45.04
N LEU A 179 -3.43 -33.88 45.22
CA LEU A 179 -3.03 -32.64 45.90
C LEU A 179 -2.81 -31.49 44.91
N GLY A 180 -2.79 -31.77 43.60
CA GLY A 180 -2.54 -30.80 42.55
C GLY A 180 -3.82 -30.23 41.93
N PRO A 181 -3.68 -29.28 40.99
CA PRO A 181 -4.79 -28.76 40.22
C PRO A 181 -5.50 -29.84 39.40
N SER A 182 -6.80 -29.66 39.18
CA SER A 182 -7.60 -30.54 38.31
C SER A 182 -7.12 -30.47 36.85
N VAL A 183 -7.41 -31.52 36.08
CA VAL A 183 -7.10 -31.58 34.64
C VAL A 183 -7.68 -30.37 33.91
N LEU A 184 -8.91 -29.95 34.24
CA LEU A 184 -9.55 -28.79 33.63
C LEU A 184 -8.77 -27.49 33.88
N GLN A 185 -8.27 -27.29 35.09
CA GLN A 185 -7.45 -26.12 35.43
C GLN A 185 -6.11 -26.13 34.71
N LEU A 186 -5.47 -27.30 34.60
CA LEU A 186 -4.22 -27.47 33.86
C LEU A 186 -4.42 -27.23 32.35
N THR A 187 -5.50 -27.75 31.77
CA THR A 187 -5.85 -27.48 30.36
C THR A 187 -6.14 -26.00 30.14
N HIS A 188 -6.90 -25.35 31.03
CA HIS A 188 -7.17 -23.92 30.92
C HIS A 188 -5.90 -23.08 31.04
N LEU A 189 -5.02 -23.41 32.00
CA LEU A 189 -3.72 -22.74 32.14
C LEU A 189 -2.86 -22.91 30.89
N PHE A 190 -2.80 -24.12 30.32
CA PHE A 190 -2.07 -24.40 29.09
C PHE A 190 -2.60 -23.58 27.91
N LEU A 191 -3.91 -23.55 27.70
CA LEU A 191 -4.53 -22.74 26.65
C LEU A 191 -4.24 -21.25 26.85
N LEU A 192 -4.33 -20.74 28.08
CA LEU A 192 -3.99 -19.35 28.38
C LEU A 192 -2.51 -19.05 28.09
N LEU A 193 -1.58 -19.92 28.50
CA LEU A 193 -0.14 -19.77 28.21
C LEU A 193 0.12 -19.75 26.70
N LEU A 194 -0.42 -20.73 25.97
CA LEU A 194 -0.23 -20.86 24.53
C LEU A 194 -0.81 -19.66 23.79
N THR A 195 -2.08 -19.31 24.04
CA THR A 195 -2.72 -18.17 23.40
C THR A 195 -2.03 -16.87 23.78
N THR A 196 -1.63 -16.68 25.05
CA THR A 196 -0.89 -15.49 25.49
C THR A 196 0.44 -15.37 24.76
N PHE A 197 1.21 -16.46 24.69
CA PHE A 197 2.52 -16.46 24.02
C PHE A 197 2.43 -16.15 22.53
N LEU A 198 1.51 -16.82 21.81
CA LEU A 198 1.35 -16.63 20.36
C LEU A 198 0.87 -15.20 20.05
N THR A 199 -0.13 -14.72 20.78
CA THR A 199 -0.65 -13.35 20.58
C THR A 199 0.36 -12.29 20.98
N TRP A 200 1.07 -12.46 22.10
CA TRP A 200 2.13 -11.55 22.53
C TRP A 200 3.25 -11.49 21.49
N THR A 201 3.68 -12.63 20.95
CA THR A 201 4.75 -12.68 19.93
C THR A 201 4.32 -11.95 18.66
N ALA A 202 3.15 -12.28 18.12
CA ALA A 202 2.62 -11.64 16.90
C ALA A 202 2.45 -10.12 17.07
N LEU A 203 1.86 -9.68 18.18
CA LEU A 203 1.63 -8.25 18.43
C LEU A 203 2.92 -7.50 18.76
N THR A 204 3.92 -8.15 19.36
CA THR A 204 5.24 -7.55 19.60
C THR A 204 5.97 -7.31 18.28
N ILE A 205 5.97 -8.28 17.37
CA ILE A 205 6.55 -8.11 16.03
C ILE A 205 5.86 -6.95 15.30
N LEU A 206 4.52 -6.91 15.34
CA LEU A 206 3.75 -5.84 14.72
C LEU A 206 4.03 -4.47 15.37
N LEU A 207 4.17 -4.40 16.69
CA LEU A 207 4.54 -3.18 17.40
C LEU A 207 5.93 -2.70 17.00
N LEU A 208 6.92 -3.59 16.93
CA LEU A 208 8.29 -3.25 16.54
C LEU A 208 8.34 -2.74 15.10
N ARG A 209 7.64 -3.40 14.17
CA ARG A 209 7.49 -2.93 12.78
C ARG A 209 6.83 -1.54 12.72
N THR A 210 5.74 -1.35 13.45
CA THR A 210 5.01 -0.06 13.48
C THR A 210 5.85 1.04 14.12
N ALA A 211 6.64 0.72 15.15
CA ALA A 211 7.58 1.66 15.78
C ALA A 211 8.71 2.04 14.83
N TYR A 212 9.26 1.08 14.07
CA TYR A 212 10.24 1.36 13.02
C TYR A 212 9.67 2.29 11.94
N SER A 213 8.45 2.02 11.47
CA SER A 213 7.71 2.90 10.55
C SER A 213 7.50 4.31 11.12
N LEU A 214 7.18 4.42 12.43
CA LEU A 214 7.09 5.71 13.11
C LEU A 214 8.45 6.44 13.14
N PHE A 215 9.54 5.74 13.47
CA PHE A 215 10.88 6.36 13.59
C PHE A 215 11.46 6.81 12.25
N THR A 216 11.15 6.10 11.17
CA THR A 216 11.59 6.41 9.80
C THR A 216 10.57 7.26 9.02
N ASN A 217 9.41 7.55 9.61
CA ASN A 217 8.28 8.23 8.97
C ASN A 217 7.83 7.59 7.65
N THR A 218 7.92 6.26 7.57
CA THR A 218 7.49 5.47 6.40
C THR A 218 6.17 4.77 6.70
N THR A 219 5.24 4.81 5.75
CA THR A 219 4.06 3.94 5.75
C THR A 219 4.40 2.57 5.14
N THR A 220 3.54 1.57 5.34
CA THR A 220 3.69 0.27 4.67
C THR A 220 3.72 0.41 3.14
N ILE A 221 2.89 1.28 2.57
CA ILE A 221 2.90 1.53 1.12
C ILE A 221 4.22 2.14 0.69
N GLU A 222 4.72 3.15 1.40
CA GLU A 222 5.99 3.80 1.08
C GLU A 222 7.19 2.85 1.26
N SER A 223 7.16 1.93 2.21
CA SER A 223 8.21 0.91 2.35
C SER A 223 8.28 -0.01 1.12
N TRP A 224 7.13 -0.30 0.52
CA TRP A 224 7.06 -1.10 -0.72
C TRP A 224 7.47 -0.26 -1.93
N GLU A 225 7.11 1.03 -1.97
CA GLU A 225 7.62 1.95 -3.00
C GLU A 225 9.15 2.06 -2.96
N LEU A 226 9.75 2.08 -1.75
CA LEU A 226 11.20 2.06 -1.55
C LEU A 226 11.83 0.75 -2.04
N GLU A 227 11.29 -0.41 -1.66
CA GLU A 227 11.77 -1.72 -2.12
C GLU A 227 11.68 -1.87 -3.64
N ARG A 228 10.56 -1.41 -4.22
CA ARG A 228 10.35 -1.41 -5.66
C ARG A 228 11.35 -0.50 -6.37
N HIS A 229 11.57 0.72 -5.87
CA HIS A 229 12.55 1.63 -6.44
C HIS A 229 13.99 1.06 -6.35
N ALA A 230 14.34 0.41 -5.24
CA ALA A 230 15.62 -0.30 -5.11
C ALA A 230 15.78 -1.42 -6.15
N THR A 231 14.70 -2.16 -6.42
CA THR A 231 14.67 -3.19 -7.47
C THR A 231 14.86 -2.57 -8.86
N LEU A 232 14.17 -1.47 -9.16
CA LEU A 232 14.33 -0.74 -10.43
C LEU A 232 15.76 -0.20 -10.60
N LEU A 233 16.37 0.33 -9.53
CA LEU A 233 17.77 0.76 -9.56
C LEU A 233 18.72 -0.39 -9.85
N HIS A 234 18.49 -1.55 -9.24
CA HIS A 234 19.29 -2.74 -9.51
C HIS A 234 19.19 -3.16 -10.98
N ARG A 235 17.97 -3.19 -11.54
CA ARG A 235 17.75 -3.47 -12.97
C ARG A 235 18.43 -2.42 -13.85
N ALA A 236 18.20 -1.14 -13.57
CA ALA A 236 18.77 -0.05 -14.35
C ALA A 236 20.30 -0.10 -14.39
N ARG A 237 20.98 -0.45 -13.29
CA ARG A 237 22.45 -0.63 -13.29
C ARG A 237 22.92 -1.67 -14.31
N HIS A 238 22.15 -2.72 -14.55
CA HIS A 238 22.46 -3.73 -15.55
C HIS A 238 22.29 -3.20 -16.98
N PHE A 239 21.27 -2.37 -17.21
CA PHE A 239 20.95 -1.77 -18.52
C PHE A 239 21.52 -0.35 -18.70
N GLY A 240 22.68 -0.05 -18.12
CA GLY A 240 23.36 1.24 -18.35
C GLY A 240 22.69 2.48 -17.72
N GLY A 241 21.87 2.30 -16.70
CA GLY A 241 21.20 3.35 -15.93
C GLY A 241 19.81 3.74 -16.43
N VAL A 242 19.26 3.02 -17.41
CA VAL A 242 18.01 3.34 -18.09
C VAL A 242 17.12 2.11 -18.18
N LEU A 243 15.80 2.29 -18.08
CA LEU A 243 14.82 1.24 -18.30
C LEU A 243 13.84 1.66 -19.40
N ASP A 244 13.36 0.68 -20.17
CA ASP A 244 12.35 0.91 -21.20
C ASP A 244 10.97 1.06 -20.57
N GLY A 245 10.36 2.21 -20.76
CA GLY A 245 8.97 2.55 -20.44
C GLY A 245 7.98 2.12 -21.52
N PRO A 246 6.71 2.56 -21.36
CA PRO A 246 5.70 2.44 -22.41
C PRO A 246 6.16 3.11 -23.71
N ASP A 247 5.71 2.57 -24.85
CA ASP A 247 5.92 3.15 -26.18
C ASP A 247 7.39 3.36 -26.58
N GLY A 248 8.31 2.57 -26.00
CA GLY A 248 9.75 2.63 -26.27
C GLY A 248 10.46 3.80 -25.61
N GLN A 249 9.80 4.51 -24.68
CA GLN A 249 10.43 5.63 -23.97
C GLN A 249 11.55 5.14 -23.05
N ARG A 250 12.74 5.74 -23.15
CA ARG A 250 13.86 5.42 -22.27
C ARG A 250 13.83 6.28 -21.01
N ILE A 251 13.59 5.65 -19.86
CA ILE A 251 13.43 6.33 -18.57
C ILE A 251 14.70 6.15 -17.73
N PRO A 252 15.44 7.24 -17.44
CA PRO A 252 16.59 7.15 -16.56
C PRO A 252 16.12 6.93 -15.12
N ILE A 253 16.62 5.87 -14.47
CA ILE A 253 16.32 5.60 -13.07
C ILE A 253 17.50 6.05 -12.21
N ARG A 254 17.27 7.07 -11.40
CA ARG A 254 18.27 7.63 -10.47
C ARG A 254 17.88 7.29 -9.04
N LYS A 255 18.89 7.11 -8.19
CA LYS A 255 18.65 6.90 -6.76
C LYS A 255 18.07 8.18 -6.20
N GLN A 256 16.92 8.07 -5.55
CA GLN A 256 16.26 9.17 -4.84
C GLN A 256 16.18 8.82 -3.35
N GLU A 257 16.50 9.77 -2.48
CA GLU A 257 16.35 9.64 -1.04
C GLU A 257 14.88 9.83 -0.62
N PHE A 258 14.46 9.15 0.45
CA PHE A 258 13.09 9.25 0.94
C PHE A 258 12.83 10.65 1.52
N PRO A 259 11.83 11.41 1.03
CA PRO A 259 11.71 12.83 1.36
C PRO A 259 11.11 13.12 2.74
N TYR A 260 10.35 12.18 3.33
CA TYR A 260 9.58 12.45 4.55
C TYR A 260 10.29 12.06 5.85
N ASP A 261 11.50 11.49 5.79
CA ASP A 261 12.32 11.29 6.98
C ASP A 261 12.98 12.62 7.38
N ILE A 262 12.40 13.29 8.37
CA ILE A 262 12.80 14.60 8.88
C ILE A 262 13.49 14.51 10.26
N GLY A 263 13.94 13.31 10.63
CA GLY A 263 14.59 13.01 11.90
C GLY A 263 13.64 12.43 12.96
N ILE A 264 14.17 11.50 13.76
CA ILE A 264 13.41 10.61 14.66
C ILE A 264 12.37 11.35 15.52
N TRP A 265 12.76 12.44 16.18
CA TRP A 265 11.83 13.19 17.04
C TRP A 265 10.67 13.79 16.23
N ARG A 266 10.98 14.47 15.12
CA ARG A 266 9.98 15.15 14.29
C ARG A 266 9.07 14.13 13.58
N ASN A 267 9.63 12.99 13.19
CA ASN A 267 8.89 11.83 12.69
C ASN A 267 7.88 11.34 13.73
N CYS A 268 8.31 11.19 15.00
CA CYS A 268 7.43 10.81 16.10
C CYS A 268 6.32 11.84 16.36
N VAL A 269 6.66 13.13 16.39
CA VAL A 269 5.69 14.21 16.59
C VAL A 269 4.64 14.24 15.47
N GLN A 270 5.08 14.12 14.20
CA GLN A 270 4.18 14.07 13.05
C GLN A 270 3.30 12.82 13.08
N GLY A 271 3.87 11.64 13.38
CA GLY A 271 3.15 10.38 13.41
C GLY A 271 2.17 10.23 14.58
N MET A 272 2.52 10.77 15.76
CA MET A 272 1.65 10.74 16.95
C MET A 272 0.69 11.92 17.04
N GLY A 273 0.92 12.98 16.24
CA GLY A 273 0.11 14.19 16.19
C GLY A 273 0.27 15.12 17.38
N ALA A 274 1.29 14.93 18.21
CA ALA A 274 1.54 15.75 19.41
C ALA A 274 3.03 15.80 19.73
N ALA A 275 3.52 16.97 20.15
CA ALA A 275 4.89 17.14 20.64
C ALA A 275 5.09 16.63 22.07
N ASN A 276 4.00 16.41 22.82
CA ASN A 276 4.03 15.94 24.20
C ASN A 276 4.12 14.40 24.25
N PRO A 277 5.24 13.80 24.73
CA PRO A 277 5.38 12.34 24.83
C PRO A 277 4.35 11.67 25.72
N LEU A 278 3.82 12.36 26.74
CA LEU A 278 2.77 11.80 27.60
C LEU A 278 1.48 11.56 26.80
N ALA A 279 1.20 12.40 25.81
CA ALA A 279 0.07 12.21 24.91
C ALA A 279 0.25 11.00 23.98
N TRP A 280 1.48 10.51 23.78
CA TRP A 280 1.73 9.33 22.96
C TRP A 280 1.23 8.06 23.61
N PHE A 281 1.20 8.02 24.95
CA PHE A 281 0.65 6.91 25.71
C PHE A 281 -0.79 7.16 26.17
N TRP A 282 -1.26 8.41 26.21
CA TRP A 282 -2.60 8.74 26.68
C TRP A 282 -3.73 8.15 25.79
N PRO A 283 -4.59 7.24 26.30
CA PRO A 283 -5.64 6.58 25.51
C PRO A 283 -6.71 7.54 24.96
N PHE A 284 -6.89 8.69 25.61
CA PHE A 284 -7.87 9.70 25.23
C PHE A 284 -7.25 10.87 24.46
N ALA A 285 -6.02 10.72 23.96
CA ALA A 285 -5.40 11.73 23.11
C ALA A 285 -6.26 11.98 21.86
N ALA A 286 -6.31 13.25 21.44
CA ALA A 286 -7.04 13.67 20.25
C ALA A 286 -6.46 13.03 18.98
N SER A 287 -7.31 12.81 17.99
CA SER A 287 -6.86 12.41 16.66
C SER A 287 -6.25 13.62 15.93
N PRO A 288 -5.20 13.43 15.12
CA PRO A 288 -4.70 14.46 14.22
C PRO A 288 -5.83 15.04 13.35
N SER A 289 -5.77 16.34 13.06
CA SER A 289 -6.69 17.02 12.14
C SER A 289 -6.58 16.50 10.71
N VAL A 290 -7.59 16.73 9.87
CA VAL A 290 -7.54 16.35 8.45
C VAL A 290 -6.53 17.26 7.72
N GLU A 291 -6.51 18.53 8.08
CA GLU A 291 -5.70 19.59 7.50
C GLU A 291 -4.21 19.30 7.61
N SER A 292 -3.76 18.79 8.77
CA SER A 292 -2.36 18.39 8.99
C SER A 292 -1.93 17.13 8.21
N GLY A 293 -2.86 16.46 7.54
CA GLY A 293 -2.58 15.33 6.66
C GLY A 293 -2.58 15.68 5.18
N LEU A 294 -2.75 16.97 4.82
CA LEU A 294 -2.77 17.44 3.43
C LEU A 294 -1.38 17.87 2.93
N GLU A 295 -0.49 18.27 3.84
CA GLU A 295 0.86 18.71 3.54
C GLU A 295 1.80 18.09 4.57
N PHE A 296 2.97 17.63 4.11
CA PHE A 296 3.99 17.04 4.95
C PHE A 296 5.31 17.77 4.73
N GLU A 297 6.02 17.97 5.83
CA GLU A 297 7.38 18.47 5.76
C GLU A 297 8.30 17.46 5.07
N VAL A 298 9.21 17.98 4.25
CA VAL A 298 10.22 17.23 3.53
C VAL A 298 11.62 17.61 4.05
N ASN A 299 12.56 16.68 3.96
CA ASN A 299 13.93 16.87 4.46
C ASN A 299 14.84 17.73 3.59
N GLY A 300 14.46 17.98 2.34
CA GLY A 300 15.22 18.83 1.42
C GLY A 300 16.52 18.22 0.89
N PHE A 301 16.67 16.89 0.95
CA PHE A 301 17.83 16.22 0.33
C PHE A 301 17.76 16.19 -1.19
N GLU A 302 16.54 16.15 -1.73
CA GLU A 302 16.29 16.17 -3.17
C GLU A 302 15.90 17.58 -3.64
N SER A 303 16.06 17.84 -4.93
CA SER A 303 15.66 19.11 -5.54
C SER A 303 14.14 19.31 -5.49
N GLU A 304 13.66 20.56 -5.50
CA GLU A 304 12.23 20.86 -5.38
C GLU A 304 11.37 20.32 -6.55
N ASP A 305 12.00 20.05 -7.69
CA ASP A 305 11.39 19.45 -8.88
C ASP A 305 11.34 17.91 -8.83
N ALA A 306 11.98 17.28 -7.83
CA ALA A 306 11.94 15.84 -7.67
C ALA A 306 10.55 15.38 -7.21
N VAL A 307 9.93 14.48 -7.97
CA VAL A 307 8.61 13.92 -7.67
C VAL A 307 8.77 12.70 -6.79
N TRP A 308 7.89 12.56 -5.78
CA TRP A 308 7.76 11.33 -5.01
C TRP A 308 6.36 10.70 -5.14
N PRO A 309 6.25 9.38 -5.36
CA PRO A 309 7.36 8.43 -5.55
C PRO A 309 8.06 8.60 -6.91
N PRO A 310 9.28 8.04 -7.05
CA PRO A 310 10.02 8.09 -8.32
C PRO A 310 9.22 7.44 -9.46
N PRO A 311 9.41 7.91 -10.71
CA PRO A 311 8.70 7.36 -11.86
C PRO A 311 9.02 5.86 -12.04
N ASP A 312 7.98 5.07 -12.25
CA ASP A 312 8.07 3.63 -12.40
C ASP A 312 7.66 3.22 -13.82
N PRO A 313 8.61 2.79 -14.67
CA PRO A 313 8.34 2.35 -16.05
C PRO A 313 7.31 1.23 -16.19
N ASP A 314 7.13 0.42 -15.14
CA ASP A 314 6.18 -0.68 -15.12
C ASP A 314 4.75 -0.19 -14.79
N ARG A 315 4.60 0.99 -14.18
CA ARG A 315 3.30 1.60 -13.82
C ARG A 315 2.89 2.78 -14.69
N MET A 316 3.73 3.24 -15.60
CA MET A 316 3.35 4.27 -16.57
C MET A 316 2.32 3.70 -17.55
N ALA A 317 1.27 4.48 -17.83
CA ALA A 317 0.27 4.08 -18.81
C ALA A 317 0.89 4.04 -20.21
N ARG A 318 0.45 3.11 -21.05
CA ARG A 318 0.64 3.27 -22.50
C ARG A 318 -0.23 4.44 -22.91
N GLY A 319 0.33 5.40 -23.65
CA GLY A 319 -0.49 6.43 -24.25
C GLY A 319 -1.57 5.75 -25.12
N TRP A 320 -2.78 6.30 -25.13
CA TRP A 320 -3.71 5.96 -26.20
C TRP A 320 -2.94 6.17 -27.51
N PRO A 321 -2.86 5.19 -28.44
CA PRO A 321 -2.25 5.43 -29.73
C PRO A 321 -2.95 6.65 -30.29
N ARG A 322 -2.23 7.78 -30.42
CA ARG A 322 -2.85 9.02 -30.88
C ARG A 322 -3.63 8.65 -32.14
N PRO A 323 -4.92 9.01 -32.24
CA PRO A 323 -5.64 8.85 -33.50
C PRO A 323 -4.72 9.44 -34.55
N TRP A 324 -4.33 8.61 -35.51
CA TRP A 324 -3.40 9.01 -36.55
C TRP A 324 -3.91 10.33 -37.12
N GLU A 325 -3.09 11.40 -37.08
CA GLU A 325 -3.48 12.67 -37.70
C GLU A 325 -3.91 12.34 -39.12
N GLU A 326 -5.18 12.58 -39.43
CA GLU A 326 -5.75 12.46 -40.78
C GLU A 326 -4.91 13.34 -41.72
N GLY A 327 -3.86 12.79 -42.31
CA GLY A 327 -2.96 13.58 -43.16
C GLY A 327 -1.53 13.08 -43.32
N ARG A 328 -1.00 12.19 -42.47
CA ARG A 328 0.35 11.63 -42.71
C ARG A 328 0.26 10.22 -43.27
N SER A 329 0.31 10.07 -44.59
CA SER A 329 0.59 8.78 -45.22
C SER A 329 2.04 8.39 -44.89
N ALA A 330 2.25 7.65 -43.80
CA ALA A 330 3.53 7.02 -43.58
C ALA A 330 3.64 5.83 -44.55
N PHE A 331 4.39 6.04 -45.62
CA PHE A 331 4.97 5.02 -46.49
C PHE A 331 4.01 3.92 -46.97
N VAL A 332 3.32 4.19 -48.08
CA VAL A 332 2.92 3.13 -49.03
C VAL A 332 3.81 3.31 -50.26
N HIS A 333 5.00 2.71 -50.21
CA HIS A 333 5.70 2.33 -51.43
C HIS A 333 5.31 0.88 -51.71
N GLY A 334 4.58 0.64 -52.80
CA GLY A 334 4.26 -0.71 -53.27
C GLY A 334 2.82 -0.84 -53.76
N ASP A 335 2.67 -0.92 -55.07
CA ASP A 335 1.43 -1.05 -55.83
C ASP A 335 0.84 -2.47 -55.76
N GLU A 336 0.64 -2.99 -54.54
CA GLU A 336 0.02 -4.31 -54.33
C GLU A 336 -1.07 -4.24 -53.27
N GLY A 337 -2.31 -4.06 -53.71
CA GLY A 337 -3.49 -4.76 -53.19
C GLY A 337 -3.82 -4.73 -51.70
N VAL A 338 -3.28 -3.82 -50.88
CA VAL A 338 -3.65 -3.76 -49.46
C VAL A 338 -5.05 -3.14 -49.33
N ASP A 339 -6.05 -3.99 -49.07
CA ASP A 339 -7.44 -3.58 -48.82
C ASP A 339 -7.51 -2.60 -47.63
N VAL A 340 -7.55 -1.32 -47.96
CA VAL A 340 -7.67 -0.19 -47.03
C VAL A 340 -8.92 -0.33 -46.15
N GLU A 341 -9.98 -0.97 -46.66
CA GLU A 341 -11.20 -1.22 -45.90
C GLU A 341 -11.02 -2.33 -44.88
N ALA A 342 -10.31 -3.41 -45.22
CA ALA A 342 -9.91 -4.44 -44.26
C ALA A 342 -9.00 -3.88 -43.16
N PHE A 343 -8.07 -2.99 -43.50
CA PHE A 343 -7.24 -2.30 -42.52
C PHE A 343 -8.06 -1.41 -41.58
N ARG A 344 -8.99 -0.60 -42.12
CA ARG A 344 -9.90 0.23 -41.32
C ARG A 344 -10.82 -0.61 -40.42
N ARG A 345 -11.32 -1.76 -40.90
CA ARG A 345 -12.13 -2.68 -40.09
C ARG A 345 -11.32 -3.29 -38.94
N ARG A 346 -10.05 -3.66 -39.17
CA ARG A 346 -9.14 -4.12 -38.10
C ARG A 346 -8.92 -3.01 -37.06
N GLN A 347 -8.67 -1.78 -37.49
CA GLN A 347 -8.57 -0.62 -36.59
C GLN A 347 -9.84 -0.41 -35.76
N GLU A 348 -11.01 -0.49 -36.38
CA GLU A 348 -12.28 -0.29 -35.68
C GLU A 348 -12.57 -1.40 -34.68
N GLN A 349 -12.19 -2.64 -35.01
CA GLN A 349 -12.28 -3.79 -34.10
C GLN A 349 -11.29 -3.68 -32.95
N ASP A 350 -10.06 -3.23 -33.19
CA ASP A 350 -9.09 -2.94 -32.14
C ASP A 350 -9.62 -1.86 -31.21
N ILE A 351 -10.07 -0.71 -31.72
CA ILE A 351 -10.66 0.38 -30.91
C ILE A 351 -11.86 -0.13 -30.08
N LYS A 352 -12.72 -0.99 -30.64
CA LYS A 352 -13.84 -1.60 -29.91
C LYS A 352 -13.37 -2.59 -28.84
N ARG A 353 -12.29 -3.34 -29.08
CA ARG A 353 -11.66 -4.23 -28.09
C ARG A 353 -11.13 -3.44 -26.91
N TRP A 354 -10.44 -2.32 -27.17
CA TRP A 354 -9.91 -1.42 -26.15
C TRP A 354 -11.02 -0.66 -25.39
N ARG A 355 -12.15 -0.34 -26.04
CA ARG A 355 -13.30 0.34 -25.40
C ARG A 355 -14.17 -0.57 -24.52
N ARG A 356 -14.19 -1.89 -24.77
CA ARG A 356 -15.07 -2.84 -24.06
C ARG A 356 -14.70 -2.99 -22.57
N ASP A 357 -13.45 -2.74 -22.22
CA ASP A 357 -12.93 -3.00 -20.88
C ASP A 357 -13.06 -1.80 -19.91
N GLY A 358 -13.57 -0.65 -20.36
CA GLY A 358 -13.92 0.50 -19.49
C GLY A 358 -12.75 1.18 -18.76
N GLU A 359 -11.56 0.57 -18.77
CA GLU A 359 -10.33 1.07 -18.16
C GLU A 359 -9.33 1.35 -19.27
N GLY A 360 -9.11 2.62 -19.59
CA GLY A 360 -8.17 3.07 -20.63
C GLY A 360 -6.69 2.86 -20.29
N VAL A 361 -6.34 1.97 -19.36
CA VAL A 361 -4.96 1.70 -18.94
C VAL A 361 -4.65 0.22 -19.08
N VAL A 362 -3.77 -0.08 -20.02
CA VAL A 362 -3.30 -1.45 -20.27
C VAL A 362 -1.97 -1.64 -19.55
N ARG A 363 -1.99 -2.43 -18.48
CA ARG A 363 -0.76 -2.79 -17.73
C ARG A 363 0.21 -3.56 -18.63
N ARG A 364 1.52 -3.36 -18.43
CA ARG A 364 2.57 -4.07 -19.19
C ARG A 364 2.64 -5.55 -18.76
N LYS A 365 3.30 -6.37 -19.59
CA LYS A 365 3.67 -7.77 -19.27
C LYS A 365 4.87 -7.80 -18.31
N PRO A 366 5.12 -8.90 -17.57
CA PRO A 366 6.22 -8.97 -16.61
C PRO A 366 7.55 -8.61 -17.21
N PHE A 367 8.37 -7.88 -16.44
CA PHE A 367 9.72 -7.50 -16.89
C PHE A 367 10.51 -8.72 -17.39
N VAL A 368 10.42 -9.86 -16.69
CA VAL A 368 11.11 -11.11 -17.08
C VAL A 368 10.56 -11.63 -18.42
N GLU A 369 9.25 -11.68 -18.61
CA GLU A 369 8.67 -12.09 -19.89
C GLU A 369 9.08 -11.16 -21.04
N ARG A 370 9.14 -9.84 -20.77
CA ARG A 370 9.60 -8.86 -21.77
C ARG A 370 11.07 -9.04 -22.11
N LEU A 371 11.91 -9.31 -21.12
CA LEU A 371 13.33 -9.57 -21.30
C LEU A 371 13.57 -10.90 -22.03
N GLU A 372 12.87 -11.97 -21.65
CA GLU A 372 12.96 -13.24 -22.35
C GLU A 372 12.43 -13.14 -23.79
N ALA A 373 11.41 -12.32 -24.03
CA ALA A 373 10.97 -12.01 -25.38
C ALA A 373 12.09 -11.27 -26.13
N SER A 374 12.67 -10.20 -25.58
CA SER A 374 13.74 -9.47 -26.27
C SER A 374 14.96 -10.35 -26.54
N VAL A 375 15.37 -11.20 -25.60
CA VAL A 375 16.49 -12.15 -25.78
C VAL A 375 16.16 -13.21 -26.84
N ARG A 376 14.93 -13.74 -26.88
CA ARG A 376 14.49 -14.65 -27.95
C ARG A 376 14.57 -13.97 -29.32
N TRP A 377 14.05 -12.75 -29.41
CA TRP A 377 14.13 -11.94 -30.63
C TRP A 377 15.59 -11.67 -31.07
N GLU A 378 16.51 -11.46 -30.12
CA GLU A 378 17.95 -11.30 -30.42
C GLU A 378 18.63 -12.61 -30.84
N GLN A 379 18.21 -13.75 -30.29
CA GLN A 379 18.77 -15.07 -30.65
C GLN A 379 18.25 -15.58 -32.01
N ASP A 380 17.00 -15.27 -32.34
CA ASP A 380 16.36 -15.67 -33.59
C ASP A 380 16.63 -14.65 -34.73
N GLY A 381 17.32 -13.54 -34.43
CA GLY A 381 17.47 -12.36 -35.30
C GLY A 381 18.72 -12.29 -36.20
N ASP A 382 19.45 -13.40 -36.37
CA ASP A 382 20.53 -13.56 -37.37
C ASP A 382 20.16 -14.61 -38.45
N GLY A 383 18.86 -14.79 -38.71
CA GLY A 383 18.33 -15.55 -39.83
C GLY A 383 17.40 -14.67 -40.66
N ASP A 384 17.76 -14.50 -41.93
CA ASP A 384 17.02 -13.72 -42.93
C ASP A 384 15.51 -13.98 -42.89
N GLY A 385 14.75 -12.93 -43.21
CA GLY A 385 13.30 -13.01 -43.28
C GLY A 385 12.83 -14.08 -44.24
N GLU A 386 12.12 -15.07 -43.72
CA GLU A 386 11.11 -15.81 -44.47
C GLU A 386 9.82 -15.80 -43.66
N GLU A 387 8.83 -15.12 -44.24
CA GLU A 387 7.44 -15.43 -43.99
C GLU A 387 7.29 -16.94 -44.14
N GLY A 388 6.96 -17.64 -43.05
CA GLY A 388 6.70 -19.07 -43.08
C GLY A 388 5.45 -19.36 -43.89
N GLU A 389 5.64 -19.47 -45.20
CA GLU A 389 4.72 -20.09 -46.14
C GLU A 389 4.38 -21.50 -45.67
N GLN A 390 3.12 -21.85 -45.92
CA GLN A 390 2.58 -23.19 -45.78
C GLN A 390 3.43 -24.18 -46.59
N SER A 391 3.91 -25.24 -45.95
CA SER A 391 4.26 -26.47 -46.65
C SER A 391 3.45 -27.62 -46.06
N GLU A 392 2.62 -28.20 -46.92
CA GLU A 392 1.81 -29.40 -46.71
C GLU A 392 2.69 -30.68 -46.57
N ASP A 393 2.04 -31.73 -46.04
CA ASP A 393 2.46 -33.14 -45.88
C ASP A 393 3.38 -33.50 -44.68
N SER A 394 3.10 -34.52 -43.86
CA SER A 394 2.02 -35.51 -43.80
C SER A 394 2.00 -36.16 -42.40
N ASP A 395 0.87 -36.80 -42.07
CA ASP A 395 0.66 -37.84 -41.05
C ASP A 395 0.27 -37.43 -39.62
N GLU A 396 -1.07 -37.39 -39.46
CA GLU A 396 -1.87 -38.03 -38.40
C GLU A 396 -1.35 -37.95 -36.96
N ASP A 397 -1.88 -36.99 -36.19
CA ASP A 397 -2.49 -37.27 -34.88
C ASP A 397 -3.35 -36.07 -34.43
N GLU A 398 -4.67 -36.31 -34.35
CA GLU A 398 -5.67 -35.39 -33.80
C GLU A 398 -5.39 -35.12 -32.32
N VAL A 399 -4.76 -34.00 -32.01
CA VAL A 399 -4.86 -33.38 -30.68
C VAL A 399 -5.50 -32.01 -30.85
N GLU A 400 -6.74 -31.89 -30.38
CA GLU A 400 -7.54 -30.66 -30.34
C GLU A 400 -6.69 -29.45 -29.91
N ARG A 401 -6.24 -28.64 -30.87
CA ARG A 401 -5.76 -27.28 -30.60
C ARG A 401 -6.95 -26.42 -30.25
N ARG A 402 -7.34 -26.46 -28.97
CA ARG A 402 -8.13 -25.38 -28.36
C ARG A 402 -7.40 -24.06 -28.65
N PRO A 403 -8.08 -23.02 -29.14
CA PRO A 403 -7.44 -21.72 -29.32
C PRO A 403 -6.94 -21.29 -27.95
N VAL A 404 -5.61 -21.20 -27.80
CA VAL A 404 -5.00 -20.57 -26.64
C VAL A 404 -5.48 -19.12 -26.71
N ALA A 405 -6.49 -18.80 -25.92
CA ALA A 405 -6.90 -17.44 -25.68
C ALA A 405 -5.66 -16.73 -25.14
N VAL A 406 -4.95 -16.00 -26.00
CA VAL A 406 -3.87 -15.10 -25.61
C VAL A 406 -4.49 -14.17 -24.59
N ASN A 407 -4.16 -14.39 -23.32
CA ASN A 407 -4.70 -13.64 -22.22
C ASN A 407 -4.12 -12.24 -22.34
N VAL A 408 -4.87 -11.32 -22.98
CA VAL A 408 -4.52 -9.89 -23.14
C VAL A 408 -4.68 -9.13 -21.80
N ARG A 409 -4.87 -9.84 -20.69
CA ARG A 409 -4.87 -9.23 -19.36
C ARG A 409 -3.44 -8.86 -19.00
N GLY A 410 -3.17 -7.55 -18.98
CA GLY A 410 -1.97 -6.99 -18.37
C GLY A 410 -1.84 -7.42 -16.90
N GLU A 411 -0.60 -7.42 -16.41
CA GLU A 411 -0.17 -8.11 -15.19
C GLU A 411 -0.98 -7.88 -13.90
N GLU A 412 -0.90 -8.91 -13.05
CA GLU A 412 -1.07 -8.80 -11.60
C GLU A 412 -0.11 -7.74 -11.05
N SER A 413 -0.60 -6.90 -10.12
CA SER A 413 0.19 -5.85 -9.48
C SER A 413 1.56 -6.31 -8.96
N TRP A 414 2.53 -5.39 -8.86
CA TRP A 414 3.85 -5.69 -8.30
C TRP A 414 3.70 -6.44 -6.97
N LYS A 415 4.33 -7.60 -6.90
CA LYS A 415 4.42 -8.42 -5.70
C LYS A 415 5.78 -8.24 -5.06
N ASN A 416 5.79 -8.19 -3.73
CA ASN A 416 7.04 -8.23 -2.99
C ASN A 416 7.71 -9.62 -3.10
N SER A 417 8.88 -9.77 -2.48
CA SER A 417 9.61 -11.05 -2.42
C SER A 417 8.80 -12.22 -1.80
N GLU A 418 7.74 -11.92 -1.06
CA GLU A 418 6.85 -12.89 -0.41
C GLU A 418 5.60 -13.22 -1.26
N GLY A 419 5.43 -12.59 -2.42
CA GLY A 419 4.30 -12.81 -3.33
C GLY A 419 3.03 -12.03 -2.98
N GLU A 420 3.07 -11.13 -2.00
CA GLU A 420 1.95 -10.30 -1.57
C GLU A 420 1.78 -9.07 -2.46
N SER A 421 0.54 -8.59 -2.64
CA SER A 421 0.22 -7.39 -3.43
C SER A 421 -0.30 -6.24 -2.56
N LEU A 422 -0.11 -4.98 -2.98
CA LEU A 422 -0.67 -3.82 -2.25
C LEU A 422 -2.21 -3.86 -2.18
N ALA A 423 -2.85 -4.52 -3.14
CA ALA A 423 -4.27 -4.78 -3.11
C ALA A 423 -4.69 -5.52 -1.83
N ASP A 424 -3.91 -6.50 -1.36
CA ASP A 424 -4.21 -7.27 -0.15
C ASP A 424 -4.32 -6.39 1.10
N PHE A 425 -3.60 -5.27 1.10
CA PHE A 425 -3.62 -4.23 2.14
C PHE A 425 -4.66 -3.13 1.87
N GLY A 426 -5.58 -3.37 0.94
CA GLY A 426 -6.70 -2.49 0.63
C GLY A 426 -6.37 -1.34 -0.31
N LEU A 427 -5.16 -1.29 -0.89
CA LEU A 427 -4.80 -0.30 -1.89
C LEU A 427 -5.52 -0.58 -3.21
N ASP A 428 -5.93 0.48 -3.90
CA ASP A 428 -6.51 0.38 -5.23
C ASP A 428 -5.50 0.88 -6.26
N GLU A 429 -4.64 -0.02 -6.73
CA GLU A 429 -3.54 0.34 -7.62
C GLU A 429 -4.01 0.83 -8.99
N ASP A 430 -5.20 0.42 -9.43
CA ASP A 430 -5.82 0.92 -10.67
C ASP A 430 -6.30 2.37 -10.52
N ALA A 431 -6.61 2.79 -9.29
CA ALA A 431 -6.89 4.17 -8.99
C ALA A 431 -5.61 5.04 -8.84
N GLU A 432 -4.41 4.45 -8.94
CA GLU A 432 -3.11 5.08 -8.63
C GLU A 432 -2.26 5.56 -9.80
N PHE A 433 -2.77 5.51 -11.02
CA PHE A 433 -1.96 5.89 -12.18
C PHE A 433 -1.53 7.37 -12.17
N TYR A 434 -0.22 7.53 -12.36
CA TYR A 434 0.43 8.78 -12.74
C TYR A 434 -0.03 9.08 -14.16
N ASP A 435 -0.61 10.25 -14.38
CA ASP A 435 -0.32 11.10 -15.53
C ASP A 435 -1.32 12.26 -15.56
N GLU A 436 -0.79 13.46 -15.84
CA GLU A 436 -1.58 14.67 -16.07
C GLU A 436 -2.45 14.56 -17.34
N GLU A 437 -2.13 13.61 -18.23
CA GLU A 437 -2.82 13.38 -19.50
C GLU A 437 -4.23 12.77 -19.35
N ASP A 438 -4.51 12.12 -18.21
CA ASP A 438 -5.82 11.53 -17.89
C ASP A 438 -6.67 12.40 -16.94
N ILE A 439 -6.28 13.66 -16.74
CA ILE A 439 -7.16 14.64 -16.11
C ILE A 439 -8.32 14.90 -17.08
N PRO A 440 -9.59 14.72 -16.67
CA PRO A 440 -10.73 14.95 -17.54
C PRO A 440 -10.63 16.31 -18.25
N LEU A 441 -10.91 16.35 -19.55
CA LEU A 441 -10.78 17.57 -20.36
C LEU A 441 -11.56 18.75 -19.73
N SER A 442 -12.69 18.47 -19.07
CA SER A 442 -13.46 19.45 -18.30
C SER A 442 -12.65 20.13 -17.19
N VAL A 443 -11.85 19.36 -16.45
CA VAL A 443 -10.98 19.84 -15.37
C VAL A 443 -9.77 20.61 -15.94
N LEU A 444 -9.18 20.14 -17.03
CA LEU A 444 -8.10 20.87 -17.73
C LEU A 444 -8.60 22.21 -18.28
N LEU A 445 -9.79 22.24 -18.88
CA LEU A 445 -10.44 23.46 -19.36
C LEU A 445 -10.78 24.40 -18.20
N GLN A 446 -11.22 23.88 -17.06
CA GLN A 446 -11.47 24.67 -15.86
C GLN A 446 -10.17 25.29 -15.32
N ARG A 447 -9.08 24.52 -15.21
CA ARG A 447 -7.75 25.03 -14.83
C ARG A 447 -7.27 26.13 -15.77
N LYS A 448 -7.41 25.91 -17.09
CA LYS A 448 -7.03 26.89 -18.12
C LYS A 448 -7.90 28.14 -18.08
N ARG A 449 -9.16 28.06 -17.65
CA ARG A 449 -10.04 29.22 -17.42
C ARG A 449 -9.62 30.01 -16.19
N LEU A 450 -9.28 29.34 -15.09
CA LEU A 450 -8.79 29.98 -13.86
C LEU A 450 -7.45 30.68 -14.09
N GLN A 451 -6.50 30.04 -14.78
CA GLN A 451 -5.22 30.64 -15.17
C GLN A 451 -5.32 31.82 -16.14
N LYS A 452 -6.46 31.97 -16.84
CA LYS A 452 -6.73 33.13 -17.71
C LYS A 452 -7.47 34.26 -16.98
N ALA A 453 -7.99 33.99 -15.79
CA ALA A 453 -8.74 34.94 -14.97
C ALA A 453 -7.86 35.62 -13.90
N GLU A 454 -6.71 35.01 -13.58
CA GLU A 454 -5.56 35.64 -12.93
C GLU A 454 -4.68 36.37 -13.96
#